data_AF-A0A1B3EE50-F1
#
_entry.id   AF-A0A1B3EE50-F1
#
_cell.length_a   1.000
_cell.length_b   1.000
_cell.length_c   1.000
_cell.angle_alpha   90.00
_cell.angle_beta   90.00
_cell.angle_gamma   90.00
#
_symmetry.space_group_name_H-M   'P 1'
#
loop_
_entity.id
_entity.type
_entity.pdbx_description
1 polymer ?
#
loop_
_entity_poly.entity_id
_entity_poly.type
_entity_poly.pdbx_seq_one_letter_code
_entity_poly.pdbx_strand_id
1 'polypeptide(L)'
;MADPLLIPCAQCAGLNRIPADRLGDSPRCGHCKSAVLPAAPFDLSETSFTQQLRGDLPLLVDVWADWCGPCKAFAPIYQQAASQLQGRCRLGKLDSEANRNLAGQLGIRSIPTLILFKDGREVARQSGALPLPQLLGWLSAQGI
;
A
#
# COMPACT_ATOMS: atom_id res chain seq x y z
N MET A 1 -5.69 -17.13 21.15
CA MET A 1 -6.32 -16.68 19.89
C MET A 1 -5.81 -15.27 19.66
N ALA A 2 -5.19 -14.99 18.53
CA ALA A 2 -4.68 -13.65 18.25
C ALA A 2 -5.86 -12.69 17.98
N ASP A 3 -5.73 -11.43 18.39
CA ASP A 3 -6.77 -10.44 18.16
C ASP A 3 -7.00 -10.23 16.66
N PRO A 4 -8.26 -10.12 16.21
CA PRO A 4 -8.55 -9.94 14.81
C PRO A 4 -8.21 -8.52 14.35
N LEU A 5 -7.68 -8.42 13.14
CA LEU A 5 -7.33 -7.17 12.47
C LEU A 5 -8.48 -6.69 11.58
N LEU A 6 -8.67 -5.39 11.52
CA LEU A 6 -9.50 -4.69 10.56
C LEU A 6 -8.65 -4.33 9.33
N ILE A 7 -9.02 -4.89 8.18
CA ILE A 7 -8.28 -4.70 6.93
C ILE A 7 -9.24 -4.22 5.84
N PRO A 8 -9.06 -3.00 5.32
CA PRO A 8 -9.75 -2.51 4.14
C PRO A 8 -9.45 -3.41 2.93
N CYS A 9 -10.47 -3.74 2.16
CA CYS A 9 -10.29 -4.50 0.92
C CYS A 9 -9.53 -3.66 -0.11
N ALA A 10 -8.51 -4.24 -0.73
CA ALA A 10 -7.76 -3.63 -1.83
C ALA A 10 -8.65 -3.19 -3.01
N GLN A 11 -9.79 -3.85 -3.25
CA GLN A 11 -10.67 -3.56 -4.39
C GLN A 11 -11.79 -2.56 -4.08
N CYS A 12 -12.53 -2.76 -2.98
CA CYS A 12 -13.73 -1.95 -2.67
C CYS A 12 -13.60 -1.09 -1.41
N ALA A 13 -12.44 -1.13 -0.74
CA ALA A 13 -12.16 -0.47 0.53
C ALA A 13 -13.06 -0.85 1.72
N GLY A 14 -14.01 -1.78 1.55
CA GLY A 14 -14.82 -2.30 2.65
C GLY A 14 -13.96 -2.96 3.72
N LEU A 15 -14.23 -2.67 4.99
CA LEU A 15 -13.49 -3.21 6.14
C LEU A 15 -13.82 -4.69 6.35
N ASN A 16 -12.79 -5.51 6.52
CA ASN A 16 -12.91 -6.94 6.80
C ASN A 16 -12.21 -7.24 8.13
N ARG A 17 -12.89 -7.98 8.99
CA ARG A 17 -12.31 -8.47 10.24
C ARG A 17 -11.67 -9.84 9.99
N ILE A 18 -10.36 -9.93 10.13
CA ILE A 18 -9.57 -11.13 9.81
C ILE A 18 -8.76 -11.53 11.04
N PRO A 19 -8.89 -12.77 11.57
CA PRO A 19 -8.02 -13.27 12.63
C PRO A 19 -6.54 -13.16 12.21
N ALA A 20 -5.68 -12.61 13.08
CA ALA A 20 -4.28 -12.35 12.71
C ALA A 20 -3.51 -13.63 12.31
N ASP A 21 -3.87 -14.78 12.88
CA ASP A 21 -3.32 -16.10 12.54
C ASP A 21 -3.79 -16.64 11.19
N ARG A 22 -4.77 -16.00 10.54
CA ARG A 22 -5.37 -16.40 9.26
C ARG A 22 -5.08 -15.44 8.11
N LEU A 23 -4.15 -14.51 8.28
CA LEU A 23 -3.76 -13.59 7.20
C LEU A 23 -3.18 -14.32 5.97
N GLY A 24 -2.55 -15.48 6.17
CA GLY A 24 -2.02 -16.34 5.11
C GLY A 24 -3.07 -17.16 4.35
N ASP A 25 -4.31 -17.28 4.86
CA ASP A 25 -5.36 -18.14 4.29
C ASP A 25 -6.04 -17.55 3.04
N SER A 26 -5.42 -16.57 2.38
CA SER A 26 -6.01 -15.85 1.23
C SER A 26 -7.43 -15.32 1.51
N PRO A 27 -7.60 -14.47 2.55
CA PRO A 27 -8.92 -14.00 2.97
C PRO A 27 -9.63 -13.23 1.84
N ARG A 28 -10.92 -13.52 1.65
CA ARG A 28 -11.79 -12.85 0.67
C ARG A 28 -12.66 -11.80 1.33
N CYS A 29 -12.92 -10.73 0.60
CA CYS A 29 -13.74 -9.63 1.08
C CYS A 29 -15.20 -10.08 1.24
N GLY A 30 -15.83 -9.75 2.38
CA GLY A 30 -17.23 -10.05 2.63
C GLY A 30 -18.18 -9.38 1.62
N HIS A 31 -17.80 -8.21 1.11
CA HIS A 31 -18.59 -7.40 0.18
C HIS A 31 -18.37 -7.77 -1.30
N CYS A 32 -17.16 -7.56 -1.83
CA CYS A 32 -16.88 -7.75 -3.26
C CYS A 32 -16.28 -9.11 -3.65
N LYS A 33 -16.00 -9.98 -2.66
CA LYS A 33 -15.43 -11.34 -2.83
C LYS A 33 -14.01 -11.41 -3.42
N SER A 34 -13.39 -10.28 -3.77
CA SER A 34 -11.96 -10.19 -4.13
C SER A 34 -11.04 -10.53 -2.96
N ALA A 35 -9.78 -10.84 -3.24
CA ALA A 35 -8.76 -11.01 -2.20
C ALA A 35 -8.61 -9.71 -1.40
N VAL A 36 -8.61 -9.80 -0.07
CA VAL A 36 -8.40 -8.63 0.82
C VAL A 36 -6.93 -8.19 0.79
N LEU A 37 -6.03 -9.17 0.73
CA LEU A 37 -4.58 -8.99 0.74
C LEU A 37 -3.98 -9.57 -0.55
N PRO A 38 -4.06 -8.87 -1.69
CA PRO A 38 -3.38 -9.32 -2.90
C PRO A 38 -1.86 -9.33 -2.70
N ALA A 39 -1.17 -10.29 -3.32
CA ALA A 39 0.30 -10.34 -3.39
C ALA A 39 0.88 -9.37 -4.44
N ALA A 40 0.12 -8.34 -4.81
CA ALA A 40 0.46 -7.35 -5.82
C ALA A 40 -0.04 -5.96 -5.37
N PRO A 41 0.61 -4.88 -5.83
CA PRO A 41 0.16 -3.53 -5.52
C PRO A 41 -1.25 -3.27 -6.08
N PHE A 42 -2.11 -2.68 -5.27
CA PHE A 42 -3.46 -2.32 -5.70
C PHE A 42 -3.58 -0.83 -6.01
N ASP A 43 -4.51 -0.48 -6.89
CA ASP A 43 -4.74 0.91 -7.27
C ASP A 43 -5.45 1.68 -6.15
N LEU A 44 -4.87 2.81 -5.78
CA LEU A 44 -5.49 3.82 -4.94
C LEU A 44 -6.11 4.91 -5.82
N SER A 45 -7.18 5.50 -5.29
CA SER A 45 -7.87 6.63 -5.88
C SER A 45 -8.20 7.66 -4.82
N GLU A 46 -8.49 8.91 -5.23
CA GLU A 46 -8.98 9.95 -4.31
C GLU A 46 -10.19 9.46 -3.48
N THR A 47 -11.07 8.67 -4.09
CA THR A 47 -12.29 8.16 -3.45
C THR A 47 -12.06 7.03 -2.46
N SER A 48 -11.00 6.23 -2.64
CA SER A 48 -10.72 5.07 -1.79
C SER A 48 -9.69 5.36 -0.70
N PHE A 49 -8.78 6.32 -0.93
CA PHE A 49 -7.61 6.56 -0.10
C PHE A 49 -7.90 6.65 1.40
N THR A 50 -8.83 7.50 1.81
CA THR A 50 -9.18 7.69 3.24
C THR A 50 -9.70 6.42 3.89
N GLN A 51 -10.42 5.55 3.17
CA GLN A 51 -10.87 4.27 3.69
C GLN A 51 -9.72 3.26 3.78
N GLN A 52 -8.80 3.29 2.82
CA GLN A 52 -7.64 2.40 2.79
C GLN A 52 -6.68 2.63 3.98
N LEU A 53 -6.68 3.84 4.54
CA LEU A 53 -5.92 4.24 5.73
C LEU A 53 -6.48 3.72 7.05
N ARG A 54 -7.72 3.20 7.09
CA ARG A 54 -8.39 2.75 8.33
C ARG A 54 -8.01 1.33 8.79
N GLY A 55 -7.02 0.72 8.16
CA GLY A 55 -6.61 -0.65 8.45
C GLY A 55 -5.51 -0.76 9.49
N ASP A 56 -5.51 -1.88 10.22
CA ASP A 56 -4.51 -2.18 11.24
C ASP A 56 -3.16 -2.60 10.63
N LEU A 57 -3.16 -3.06 9.38
CA LEU A 57 -1.93 -3.30 8.64
C LEU A 57 -1.38 -2.01 8.02
N PRO A 58 -0.07 -1.74 8.14
CA PRO A 58 0.58 -0.61 7.47
C PRO A 58 0.32 -0.58 5.97
N LEU A 59 0.16 0.62 5.41
CA LEU A 59 -0.01 0.85 3.97
C LEU A 59 1.19 1.62 3.41
N LEU A 60 1.98 0.97 2.57
CA LEU A 60 2.97 1.64 1.74
C LEU A 60 2.30 2.11 0.44
N VAL A 61 2.54 3.35 0.05
CA VAL A 61 2.01 3.96 -1.17
C VAL A 61 3.15 4.38 -2.08
N ASP A 62 3.17 3.88 -3.31
CA ASP A 62 4.02 4.40 -4.40
C ASP A 62 3.22 5.41 -5.22
N VAL A 63 3.63 6.68 -5.16
CA VAL A 63 3.04 7.74 -5.98
C VAL A 63 3.82 7.88 -7.28
N TRP A 64 3.15 7.67 -8.41
CA TRP A 64 3.77 7.48 -9.72
C TRP A 64 3.03 8.22 -10.85
N ALA A 65 3.52 8.09 -12.09
CA ALA A 65 2.86 8.53 -13.34
C ALA A 65 3.41 7.73 -14.54
N ASP A 66 2.65 7.62 -15.63
CA ASP A 66 3.00 6.81 -16.82
C ASP A 66 4.22 7.34 -17.60
N TRP A 67 4.41 8.65 -17.64
CA TRP A 67 5.55 9.29 -18.31
C TRP A 67 6.85 9.18 -17.50
N CYS A 68 6.77 8.82 -16.22
CA CYS A 68 7.92 8.75 -15.33
C CYS A 68 8.76 7.48 -15.59
N GLY A 69 9.91 7.67 -16.24
CA GLY A 69 10.89 6.60 -16.49
C GLY A 69 11.30 5.82 -15.23
N PRO A 70 11.75 6.49 -14.16
CA PRO A 70 12.09 5.82 -12.90
C PRO A 70 10.94 5.04 -12.28
N CYS A 71 9.71 5.53 -12.37
CA CYS A 71 8.52 4.85 -11.86
C CYS A 71 8.28 3.53 -12.59
N LYS A 72 8.43 3.52 -13.92
CA LYS A 72 8.32 2.29 -14.73
C LYS A 72 9.40 1.26 -14.38
N ALA A 73 10.62 1.71 -14.11
CA ALA A 73 11.70 0.82 -13.66
C ALA A 73 11.47 0.27 -12.23
N PHE A 74 10.80 1.05 -11.37
CA PHE A 74 10.51 0.67 -9.99
C PHE A 74 9.29 -0.26 -9.86
N ALA A 75 8.30 -0.16 -10.74
CA ALA A 75 7.08 -0.98 -10.72
C ALA A 75 7.32 -2.50 -10.48
N PRO A 76 8.23 -3.20 -11.19
CA PRO A 76 8.48 -4.62 -10.93
C PRO A 76 9.10 -4.89 -9.55
N ILE A 77 9.94 -3.98 -9.05
CA ILE A 77 10.52 -4.06 -7.70
C ILE A 77 9.41 -3.93 -6.65
N TYR A 78 8.52 -2.96 -6.83
CA TYR A 78 7.38 -2.73 -5.96
C TYR A 78 6.41 -3.92 -5.96
N GLN A 79 6.19 -4.54 -7.12
CA GLN A 79 5.40 -5.76 -7.24
C GLN A 79 6.03 -6.94 -6.48
N GLN A 80 7.36 -7.11 -6.58
CA GLN A 80 8.07 -8.14 -5.82
C GLN A 80 7.99 -7.90 -4.31
N ALA A 81 8.10 -6.65 -3.86
CA ALA A 81 7.93 -6.29 -2.46
C ALA A 81 6.51 -6.62 -1.95
N ALA A 82 5.47 -6.39 -2.77
CA ALA A 82 4.09 -6.69 -2.39
C ALA A 82 3.87 -8.17 -2.09
N SER A 83 4.48 -9.04 -2.89
CA SER A 83 4.45 -10.48 -2.66
C SER A 83 5.18 -10.88 -1.38
N GLN A 84 6.34 -10.29 -1.08
CA GLN A 84 7.13 -10.64 0.11
C GLN A 84 6.55 -10.09 1.42
N LEU A 85 5.77 -9.01 1.33
CA LEU A 85 5.18 -8.31 2.48
C LEU A 85 3.71 -8.64 2.71
N GLN A 86 3.14 -9.58 1.96
CA GLN A 86 1.74 -9.98 2.10
C GLN A 86 1.43 -10.36 3.57
N GLY A 87 0.40 -9.74 4.13
CA GLY A 87 0.00 -9.92 5.53
C GLY A 87 0.83 -9.12 6.55
N ARG A 88 1.93 -8.47 6.16
CA ARG A 88 2.74 -7.57 7.01
C ARG A 88 2.56 -6.11 6.64
N CYS A 89 2.56 -5.80 5.35
CA CYS A 89 2.34 -4.45 4.83
C CYS A 89 1.56 -4.53 3.52
N ARG A 90 0.59 -3.65 3.37
CA ARG A 90 -0.24 -3.51 2.18
C ARG A 90 0.46 -2.54 1.25
N LEU A 91 0.53 -2.86 -0.05
CA LEU A 91 1.16 -1.98 -1.03
C LEU A 91 0.10 -1.43 -1.97
N GLY A 92 -0.07 -0.11 -1.96
CA GLY A 92 -0.91 0.63 -2.89
C GLY A 92 -0.06 1.43 -3.86
N LYS A 93 -0.59 1.71 -5.05
CA LYS A 93 -0.03 2.65 -6.03
C LYS A 93 -1.02 3.77 -6.29
N LEU A 94 -0.54 5.00 -6.37
CA LEU A 94 -1.35 6.18 -6.64
C LEU A 94 -0.81 6.90 -7.87
N ASP A 95 -1.58 6.91 -8.95
CA ASP A 95 -1.26 7.73 -10.12
C ASP A 95 -1.53 9.20 -9.78
N SER A 96 -0.46 10.00 -9.75
CA SER A 96 -0.51 11.42 -9.43
C SER A 96 -1.19 12.29 -10.50
N GLU A 97 -1.20 11.86 -11.76
CA GLU A 97 -1.87 12.59 -12.85
C GLU A 97 -3.38 12.38 -12.83
N ALA A 98 -3.81 11.17 -12.50
CA ALA A 98 -5.23 10.82 -12.35
C ALA A 98 -5.82 11.33 -11.02
N ASN A 99 -4.99 11.55 -10.00
CA ASN A 99 -5.42 11.92 -8.64
C ASN A 99 -4.73 13.21 -8.16
N ARG A 100 -4.82 14.30 -8.95
CA ARG A 100 -4.07 15.54 -8.73
C ARG A 100 -4.37 16.23 -7.41
N ASN A 101 -5.62 16.21 -6.95
CA ASN A 101 -5.98 16.86 -5.70
C ASN A 101 -5.35 16.12 -4.52
N LEU A 102 -5.45 14.78 -4.53
CA LEU A 102 -4.83 13.95 -3.51
C LEU A 102 -3.30 14.05 -3.55
N ALA A 103 -2.68 14.06 -4.74
CA ALA A 103 -1.24 14.27 -4.88
C ALA A 103 -0.80 15.64 -4.33
N GLY A 104 -1.59 16.69 -4.55
CA GLY A 104 -1.37 18.01 -3.96
C GLY A 104 -1.49 17.99 -2.43
N GLN A 105 -2.53 17.35 -1.89
CA GLN A 105 -2.74 17.19 -0.44
C GLN A 105 -1.62 16.40 0.25
N LEU A 106 -1.10 15.36 -0.41
CA LEU A 106 0.04 14.58 0.07
C LEU A 106 1.38 15.32 -0.08
N GLY A 107 1.38 16.51 -0.68
CA GLY A 107 2.58 17.33 -0.87
C GLY A 107 3.61 16.66 -1.78
N ILE A 108 3.16 16.01 -2.85
CA ILE A 108 4.04 15.32 -3.80
C ILE A 108 4.78 16.34 -4.65
N ARG A 109 6.12 16.33 -4.56
CA ARG A 109 7.01 17.25 -5.29
C ARG A 109 7.89 16.55 -6.34
N SER A 110 7.99 15.24 -6.26
CA SER A 110 8.77 14.39 -7.15
C SER A 110 8.16 12.99 -7.18
N ILE A 111 8.37 12.25 -8.26
CA ILE A 111 7.93 10.86 -8.40
C ILE A 111 9.08 9.97 -8.91
N PRO A 112 9.15 8.68 -8.52
CA PRO A 112 8.27 8.07 -7.54
C PRO A 112 8.52 8.62 -6.12
N THR A 113 7.48 8.65 -5.30
CA THR A 113 7.60 8.95 -3.86
C THR A 113 6.88 7.86 -3.10
N LEU A 114 7.58 7.26 -2.14
CA LEU A 114 7.06 6.25 -1.24
C LEU A 114 6.59 6.90 0.05
N ILE A 115 5.37 6.59 0.48
CA ILE A 115 4.81 7.07 1.74
C ILE A 115 4.30 5.88 2.54
N LEU A 116 4.81 5.71 3.76
CA LEU A 116 4.35 4.66 4.68
C LEU A 116 3.33 5.26 5.65
N PHE A 117 2.16 4.63 5.69
CA PHE A 117 1.11 4.94 6.64
C PHE A 117 0.95 3.83 7.68
N LYS A 118 0.79 4.23 8.94
CA LYS A 118 0.40 3.35 10.07
C LYS A 118 -0.68 4.06 10.88
N ASP A 119 -1.71 3.35 11.30
CA ASP A 119 -2.83 3.89 12.08
C ASP A 119 -3.44 5.16 11.47
N GLY A 120 -3.55 5.18 10.14
CA GLY A 120 -4.06 6.30 9.35
C GLY A 120 -3.16 7.54 9.29
N ARG A 121 -1.90 7.46 9.73
CA ARG A 121 -0.94 8.58 9.73
C ARG A 121 0.29 8.26 8.89
N GLU A 122 0.82 9.26 8.21
CA GLU A 122 2.15 9.17 7.57
C GLU A 122 3.21 9.04 8.67
N VAL A 123 4.01 7.97 8.61
CA VAL A 123 5.10 7.71 9.57
C VAL A 123 6.49 7.80 8.95
N ALA A 124 6.59 7.59 7.64
CA ALA A 124 7.85 7.71 6.92
C ALA A 124 7.60 8.03 5.44
N ARG A 125 8.58 8.70 4.83
CA ARG A 125 8.57 9.07 3.41
C ARG A 125 9.95 8.85 2.81
N GLN A 126 9.99 8.36 1.58
CA GLN A 126 11.20 8.25 0.78
C GLN A 126 10.93 8.79 -0.62
N SER A 127 11.72 9.76 -1.07
CA SER A 127 11.69 10.22 -2.46
C SER A 127 12.60 9.35 -3.33
N GLY A 128 12.12 8.99 -4.51
CA GLY A 128 12.85 8.18 -5.49
C GLY A 128 12.64 6.67 -5.32
N ALA A 129 13.05 5.95 -6.36
CA ALA A 129 13.00 4.50 -6.42
C ALA A 129 14.11 3.88 -5.57
N LEU A 130 13.83 2.72 -4.95
CA LEU A 130 14.82 1.92 -4.24
C LEU A 130 14.95 0.53 -4.88
N PRO A 131 16.16 -0.04 -5.00
CA PRO A 131 16.31 -1.47 -5.23
C PRO A 131 15.62 -2.29 -4.13
N LEU A 132 15.17 -3.51 -4.44
CA LEU A 132 14.40 -4.33 -3.50
C LEU A 132 15.05 -4.48 -2.10
N PRO A 133 16.36 -4.80 -1.97
CA PRO A 133 16.97 -4.95 -0.65
C PRO A 133 16.93 -3.67 0.18
N GLN A 134 17.10 -2.52 -0.47
CA GLN A 134 17.05 -1.22 0.19
C GLN A 134 15.62 -0.84 0.57
N LEU A 135 14.63 -1.17 -0.27
CA LEU A 135 13.21 -0.98 0.06
C LEU A 135 12.82 -1.79 1.30
N LEU A 136 13.18 -3.07 1.34
CA LEU A 136 12.90 -3.95 2.48
C LEU A 136 13.64 -3.50 3.74
N GLY A 137 14.91 -3.08 3.61
CA GLY A 137 15.69 -2.53 4.72
C GLY A 137 15.10 -1.23 5.27
N TRP A 138 14.68 -0.32 4.40
CA TRP A 138 14.01 0.92 4.78
C TRP A 138 12.71 0.64 5.55
N LEU A 139 11.88 -0.29 5.05
CA LEU A 139 10.65 -0.72 5.73
C LEU A 139 10.93 -1.39 7.08
N SER A 140 11.93 -2.26 7.15
CA SER A 140 12.32 -2.93 8.39
C SER A 140 12.76 -1.93 9.46
N ALA A 141 13.49 -0.87 9.09
CA ALA A 141 13.85 0.22 9.99
C ALA A 141 12.64 1.00 10.54
N GLN A 142 11.48 0.94 9.86
CA GLN A 142 10.21 1.49 10.32
C GLN A 142 9.37 0.49 11.13
N GLY A 143 9.87 -0.72 11.40
CA GLY A 143 9.12 -1.77 12.09
C GLY A 143 8.04 -2.40 11.22
N ILE A 144 8.35 -2.66 9.95
CA ILE A 144 7.56 -3.50 9.03
C ILE A 144 8.20 -4.88 8.94
#